data_AF-A0A127QQP5-F1
#
_entry.id   AF-A0A127QQP5-F1
#
_cell.length_a   1.000
_cell.length_b   1.000
_cell.length_c   1.000
_cell.angle_alpha   90.00
_cell.angle_beta   90.00
_cell.angle_gamma   90.00
#
_symmetry.space_group_name_H-M   'P 1'
#
loop_
_entity.id
_entity.type
_entity.pdbx_description
1 polymer ?
#
loop_
_entity_poly.entity_id
_entity_poly.type
_entity_poly.pdbx_seq_one_letter_code
_entity_poly.pdbx_strand_id
1 'polypeptide(L)'
;MNDTPSKVVHGTALSDEQKKDLLHRLARVEGQIRGVQKLIANAAVPADCEGVAQQLAAARKALDRAFVTLLTDAIVTHTAAAATPEEVQQRVKDLAALLDKFA
;
A
#
# COMPACT_ATOMS: atom_id res chain seq x y z
N MET A 1 -2.44 -4.10 -21.28
CA MET A 1 -3.07 -3.28 -20.24
C MET A 1 -2.56 -1.87 -20.44
N ASN A 2 -3.45 -0.88 -20.51
CA ASN A 2 -3.07 0.52 -20.72
C ASN A 2 -2.42 1.07 -19.46
N ASP A 3 -1.08 1.15 -19.43
CA ASP A 3 -0.29 1.89 -18.44
C ASP A 3 -0.46 3.41 -18.66
N THR A 4 -1.68 3.90 -18.49
CA THR A 4 -1.86 5.36 -18.42
C THR A 4 -1.37 5.80 -17.05
N PRO A 5 -0.31 6.64 -16.95
CA PRO A 5 0.17 7.10 -15.66
C PRO A 5 -0.97 7.81 -14.92
N SER A 6 -1.23 7.37 -13.69
CA SER A 6 -2.23 7.99 -12.82
C SER A 6 -1.89 9.46 -12.63
N LYS A 7 -2.78 10.37 -13.06
CA LYS A 7 -2.62 11.80 -12.77
C LYS A 7 -2.74 12.01 -11.26
N VAL A 8 -1.66 12.47 -10.64
CA VAL A 8 -1.65 12.84 -9.21
C VAL A 8 -2.39 14.17 -9.08
N VAL A 9 -3.50 14.16 -8.35
CA VAL A 9 -4.27 15.38 -8.03
C VAL A 9 -3.83 15.95 -6.69
N HIS A 10 -3.78 17.28 -6.57
CA HIS A 10 -3.52 17.96 -5.31
C HIS A 10 -4.77 17.93 -4.40
N GLY A 11 -4.57 17.82 -3.08
CA GLY A 11 -5.67 17.75 -2.12
C GLY A 11 -5.17 17.55 -0.69
N THR A 12 -6.09 17.50 0.27
CA THR A 12 -5.78 17.49 1.72
C THR A 12 -5.71 16.09 2.33
N ALA A 13 -6.01 15.04 1.58
CA ALA A 13 -5.95 13.66 2.09
C ALA A 13 -4.50 13.18 2.31
N LEU A 14 -3.60 13.54 1.40
CA LEU A 14 -2.17 13.22 1.41
C LEU A 14 -1.41 14.32 0.67
N SER A 15 -0.18 14.60 1.09
CA SER A 15 0.75 15.45 0.34
C SER A 15 1.15 14.80 -0.98
N ASP A 16 1.71 15.58 -1.90
CA ASP A 16 2.15 15.05 -3.20
C ASP A 16 3.35 14.10 -3.04
N GLU A 17 4.23 14.37 -2.06
CA GLU A 17 5.35 13.50 -1.70
C GLU A 17 4.86 12.16 -1.16
N GLN A 18 3.85 12.17 -0.26
CA GLN A 18 3.23 10.95 0.26
C GLN A 18 2.59 10.13 -0.86
N LYS A 19 1.83 10.78 -1.76
CA LYS A 19 1.25 10.12 -2.94
C LYS A 19 2.33 9.50 -3.81
N LYS A 20 3.41 10.24 -4.08
CA LYS A 20 4.53 9.76 -4.91
C LYS A 20 5.22 8.54 -4.28
N ASP A 21 5.49 8.56 -2.97
CA ASP A 21 6.11 7.43 -2.28
C ASP A 21 5.21 6.18 -2.34
N LEU A 22 3.92 6.32 -2.03
CA LEU A 22 2.95 5.23 -2.09
C LEU A 22 2.84 4.64 -3.51
N LEU A 23 2.75 5.49 -4.53
CA LEU A 23 2.71 5.03 -5.92
C LEU A 23 3.99 4.27 -6.31
N HIS A 24 5.16 4.73 -5.88
CA HIS A 24 6.41 4.00 -6.11
C HIS A 24 6.43 2.63 -5.42
N ARG A 25 5.91 2.53 -4.19
CA ARG A 25 5.77 1.24 -3.49
C ARG A 25 4.84 0.30 -4.24
N LEU A 26 3.69 0.80 -4.69
CA LEU A 26 2.72 0.01 -5.45
C LEU A 26 3.29 -0.46 -6.79
N ALA A 27 4.04 0.38 -7.50
CA ALA A 27 4.72 -0.02 -8.74
C ALA A 27 5.71 -1.18 -8.52
N ARG A 28 6.40 -1.21 -7.36
CA ARG A 28 7.25 -2.35 -6.98
C ARG A 28 6.43 -3.61 -6.71
N VAL A 29 5.34 -3.49 -5.94
CA VAL A 29 4.42 -4.61 -5.67
C VAL A 29 3.88 -5.18 -6.98
N GLU A 30 3.46 -4.32 -7.90
CA GLU A 30 2.98 -4.73 -9.23
C GLU A 30 4.07 -5.50 -10.01
N GLY A 31 5.32 -5.04 -9.95
CA GLY A 31 6.47 -5.78 -10.48
C GLY A 31 6.64 -7.17 -9.87
N GLN A 32 6.46 -7.30 -8.54
CA GLN A 32 6.49 -8.58 -7.84
C GLN A 32 5.35 -9.49 -8.29
N ILE A 33 4.13 -8.96 -8.42
CA ILE A 33 2.96 -9.73 -8.89
C ILE A 33 3.19 -10.25 -10.31
N ARG A 34 3.72 -9.41 -11.22
CA ARG A 34 4.11 -9.87 -12.57
C ARG A 34 5.19 -10.95 -12.53
N GLY A 35 6.16 -10.83 -11.60
CA GLY A 35 7.18 -11.86 -11.36
C GLY A 35 6.57 -13.18 -10.91
N VAL A 36 5.65 -13.15 -9.94
CA VAL A 36 4.92 -14.33 -9.46
C VAL A 36 4.12 -14.99 -10.58
N GLN A 37 3.43 -14.21 -11.41
CA GLN A 37 2.70 -14.75 -12.58
C GLN A 37 3.63 -15.53 -13.53
N LYS A 38 4.83 -14.99 -13.81
CA LYS A 38 5.84 -15.69 -14.63
C LYS A 38 6.35 -16.97 -13.98
N LEU A 39 6.59 -16.95 -12.66
CA LEU A 39 7.01 -18.15 -11.93
C LEU A 39 5.94 -19.24 -11.97
N ILE A 40 4.66 -18.88 -11.82
CA ILE A 40 3.54 -19.80 -11.94
C ILE A 40 3.47 -20.36 -13.37
N ALA A 41 3.57 -19.51 -14.39
CA ALA A 41 3.51 -19.94 -15.80
C ALA A 41 4.63 -20.92 -16.18
N ASN A 42 5.79 -20.80 -15.53
CA ASN A 42 6.97 -21.64 -15.79
C ASN A 42 7.13 -22.81 -14.80
N ALA A 43 6.27 -22.92 -13.78
CA ALA A 43 6.35 -23.99 -12.79
C ALA A 43 6.04 -25.34 -13.45
N ALA A 44 6.99 -26.27 -13.39
CA ALA A 44 6.91 -27.56 -14.08
C ALA A 44 6.93 -28.74 -13.10
N VAL A 45 7.55 -28.56 -11.93
CA VAL A 45 7.67 -29.59 -10.89
C VAL A 45 7.11 -29.11 -9.55
N PRO A 46 6.64 -30.00 -8.65
CA PRO A 46 6.07 -29.60 -7.36
C PRO A 46 6.99 -28.70 -6.51
N ALA A 47 8.31 -28.85 -6.62
CA ALA A 47 9.27 -28.04 -5.87
C ALA A 47 9.26 -26.55 -6.28
N ASP A 48 8.83 -26.20 -7.50
CA ASP A 48 8.75 -24.80 -7.96
C ASP A 48 7.70 -24.00 -7.15
N CYS A 49 6.70 -24.68 -6.61
CA CYS A 49 5.65 -24.08 -5.79
C CYS A 49 6.20 -23.41 -4.52
N GLU A 50 7.32 -23.91 -3.97
CA GLU A 50 7.96 -23.29 -2.79
C GLU A 50 8.50 -21.89 -3.14
N GLY A 51 9.15 -21.76 -4.29
CA GLY A 51 9.67 -20.48 -4.77
C GLY A 51 8.54 -19.49 -5.10
N VAL A 52 7.47 -19.96 -5.74
CA VAL A 52 6.26 -19.16 -5.97
C VAL A 52 5.67 -18.66 -4.65
N ALA A 53 5.50 -19.55 -3.66
CA ALA A 53 4.95 -19.21 -2.36
C ALA A 53 5.80 -18.16 -1.62
N GLN A 54 7.13 -18.27 -1.69
CA GLN A 54 8.04 -17.28 -1.11
C GLN A 54 7.90 -15.91 -1.78
N GLN A 55 7.84 -15.85 -3.12
CA GLN A 55 7.69 -14.58 -3.84
C GLN A 55 6.32 -13.95 -3.62
N LEU A 56 5.26 -14.76 -3.56
CA LEU A 56 3.91 -14.29 -3.24
C LEU A 56 3.83 -13.75 -1.80
N ALA A 57 4.47 -14.41 -0.83
CA ALA A 57 4.56 -13.92 0.54
C ALA A 57 5.35 -12.61 0.63
N ALA A 58 6.41 -12.45 -0.17
CA ALA A 58 7.16 -11.20 -0.26
C ALA A 58 6.32 -10.05 -0.84
N ALA A 59 5.52 -10.32 -1.88
CA ALA A 59 4.61 -9.35 -2.46
C ALA A 59 3.51 -8.94 -1.46
N ARG A 60 2.92 -9.90 -0.74
CA ARG A 60 1.94 -9.62 0.33
C ARG A 60 2.54 -8.70 1.40
N LYS A 61 3.72 -9.04 1.92
CA LYS A 61 4.40 -8.22 2.94
C LYS A 61 4.74 -6.81 2.44
N ALA A 62 5.07 -6.67 1.15
CA ALA A 62 5.32 -5.36 0.57
C ALA A 62 4.04 -4.52 0.44
N LEU A 63 2.91 -5.16 0.10
CA LEU A 63 1.60 -4.51 0.07
C LEU A 63 1.14 -4.11 1.48
N ASP A 64 1.30 -4.97 2.49
CA ASP A 64 0.97 -4.66 3.88
C ASP A 64 1.74 -3.44 4.39
N ARG A 65 3.04 -3.33 4.03
CA ARG A 65 3.84 -2.15 4.34
C ARG A 65 3.31 -0.89 3.66
N ALA A 66 2.88 -0.98 2.40
CA ALA A 66 2.28 0.15 1.71
C ALA A 66 0.96 0.59 2.38
N PHE A 67 0.16 -0.36 2.85
CA PHE A 67 -1.07 -0.09 3.61
C PHE A 67 -0.78 0.63 4.94
N VAL A 68 0.19 0.14 5.73
CA VAL A 68 0.59 0.80 6.98
C VAL A 68 1.16 2.20 6.73
N THR A 69 1.96 2.37 5.66
CA THR A 69 2.47 3.69 5.27
C THR A 69 1.32 4.64 4.94
N LEU A 70 0.33 4.21 4.15
CA LEU A 70 -0.85 5.02 3.81
C LEU A 70 -1.57 5.52 5.06
N LEU A 71 -1.82 4.63 6.02
CA LEU A 71 -2.53 5.00 7.25
C LEU A 71 -1.71 5.92 8.15
N THR A 72 -0.41 5.68 8.26
CA THR A 72 0.50 6.56 8.99
C THR A 72 0.54 7.96 8.38
N ASP A 73 0.68 8.02 7.05
CA ASP A 73 0.67 9.28 6.29
C ASP A 73 -0.65 10.04 6.45
N ALA A 74 -1.78 9.32 6.41
CA ALA A 74 -3.10 9.89 6.64
C ALA A 74 -3.24 10.44 8.07
N ILE A 75 -2.73 9.74 9.09
CA ILE A 75 -2.75 10.23 10.48
C ILE A 75 -2.01 11.56 10.56
N VAL A 76 -0.79 11.64 10.04
CA VAL A 76 0.03 12.86 10.08
C VAL A 76 -0.68 14.01 9.35
N THR A 77 -1.16 13.77 8.13
CA THR A 77 -1.76 14.83 7.30
C THR A 77 -3.10 15.29 7.86
N HIS A 78 -3.98 14.37 8.28
CA HIS A 78 -5.30 14.72 8.78
C HIS A 78 -5.25 15.40 10.15
N THR A 79 -4.31 15.04 11.02
CA THR A 79 -4.17 15.67 12.34
C THR A 79 -3.52 17.05 12.26
N ALA A 80 -2.59 17.26 11.32
CA ALA A 80 -2.02 18.59 11.06
C ALA A 80 -3.04 19.59 10.50
N ALA A 81 -4.09 19.11 9.83
CA ALA A 81 -5.16 19.92 9.26
C ALA A 81 -6.35 20.16 10.20
N ALA A 82 -6.39 19.50 11.36
CA ALA A 82 -7.50 19.61 12.31
C ALA A 82 -7.44 20.94 13.09
N ALA A 83 -8.60 21.56 13.31
CA ALA A 83 -8.71 22.85 13.98
C ALA A 83 -8.80 22.71 15.51
N THR A 84 -9.28 21.57 16.01
CA THR A 84 -9.47 21.33 17.45
C THR A 84 -8.88 19.99 17.92
N PRO A 85 -8.55 19.87 19.22
CA PRO A 85 -8.14 18.60 19.82
C PRO A 85 -9.18 17.48 19.65
N GLU A 86 -10.47 17.78 19.67
CA GLU A 86 -11.56 16.81 19.48
C GLU A 86 -11.55 16.25 18.06
N GLU A 87 -11.33 17.10 17.05
CA GLU A 87 -11.19 16.68 15.66
C GLU A 87 -9.97 15.77 15.47
N VAL A 88 -8.82 16.12 16.06
CA VAL A 88 -7.63 15.26 16.07
C VAL A 88 -7.95 13.88 16.64
N GLN A 89 -8.59 13.83 17.82
CA GLN A 89 -8.95 12.56 18.45
C GLN A 89 -9.90 11.73 17.58
N GLN A 90 -10.89 12.36 16.94
CA GLN A 90 -11.82 11.65 16.09
C GLN A 90 -11.13 11.07 14.84
N ARG A 91 -10.27 11.85 14.17
CA ARG A 91 -9.51 11.39 13.00
C ARG A 91 -8.59 10.22 13.32
N VAL A 92 -7.92 10.26 14.47
CA VAL A 92 -7.07 9.16 14.94
C VAL A 92 -7.91 7.92 15.22
N LYS A 93 -9.07 8.06 15.87
CA LYS A 93 -9.99 6.92 16.12
C LYS A 93 -10.47 6.28 14.82
N ASP A 94 -10.86 7.08 13.84
CA ASP A 94 -11.34 6.57 12.55
C ASP A 94 -10.25 5.78 11.83
N LEU A 95 -9.01 6.29 11.81
CA LEU A 95 -7.87 5.61 11.18
C LEU A 95 -7.42 4.37 11.97
N ALA A 96 -7.48 4.40 13.30
CA ALA A 96 -7.20 3.25 14.15
C ALA A 96 -8.24 2.13 13.93
N ALA A 97 -9.52 2.47 13.74
CA ALA A 97 -10.56 1.49 13.41
C ALA A 97 -10.32 0.83 12.04
N LEU A 98 -9.74 1.56 11.07
CA LEU A 98 -9.31 0.96 9.81
C LEU A 98 -8.14 0.00 9.99
N LEU A 99 -7.14 0.36 10.82
CA LEU A 99 -6.06 -0.57 11.16
C LEU A 99 -6.62 -1.85 11.77
N ASP A 100 -7.46 -1.75 12.80
CA ASP A 100 -8.03 -2.90 13.50
C ASP A 100 -8.85 -3.82 12.58
N LYS A 101 -9.58 -3.23 11.62
CA LYS A 101 -10.37 -3.98 10.64
C LYS A 101 -9.53 -4.81 9.67
N PHE A 102 -8.30 -4.40 9.39
CA PHE A 102 -7.45 -4.98 8.33
C PHE A 102 -6.11 -5.52 8.85
N ALA A 103 -5.88 -5.50 10.16
CA ALA A 103 -4.70 -6.05 10.84
C ALA A 103 -4.85 -7.55 11.14
#